data_AF-A0A538QMB2-F1
#
_entry.id   AF-A0A538QMB2-F1
#
_cell.length_a   1.000
_cell.length_b   1.000
_cell.length_c   1.000
_cell.angle_alpha   90.00
_cell.angle_beta   90.00
_cell.angle_gamma   90.00
#
_symmetry.space_group_name_H-M   'P 1'
#
loop_
_entity.id
_entity.type
_entity.pdbx_description
1 polymer ?
#
loop_
_entity_poly.entity_id
_entity_poly.type
_entity_poly.pdbx_seq_one_letter_code
_entity_poly.pdbx_strand_id
1 'polypeptide(L)'
;VCDRVIILNRARVVINDTPKQVTRSFRKHRVKLVAAHSADTVAEVCRRRELTLRREATSITIDVAHDRIAELLHDLAAAAVTYTDIAIDEPSLEEVFVDLVNNA
;
A
#
# COMPACT_ATOMS: atom_id res chain seq x y z
N VAL A 1 5.04 12.55 -19.84
CA VAL A 1 3.71 11.90 -19.95
C VAL A 1 3.88 10.73 -20.90
N CYS A 2 3.45 9.52 -20.50
CA CYS A 2 3.61 8.30 -21.29
C CYS A 2 2.27 7.56 -21.35
N ASP A 3 1.87 7.13 -22.54
CA ASP A 3 0.60 6.41 -22.74
C ASP A 3 0.72 4.92 -22.42
N ARG A 4 1.94 4.37 -22.52
CA ARG A 4 2.24 2.96 -22.32
C ARG A 4 3.57 2.76 -21.60
N VAL A 5 3.67 1.65 -20.89
CA VAL A 5 4.86 1.16 -20.19
C VAL A 5 5.11 -0.26 -20.64
N ILE A 6 6.36 -0.52 -21.03
CA ILE A 6 6.85 -1.86 -21.33
C ILE A 6 7.97 -2.16 -20.33
N ILE A 7 7.81 -3.23 -19.55
CA ILE A 7 8.85 -3.70 -18.63
C ILE A 7 9.49 -4.95 -19.23
N LEU A 8 10.81 -4.89 -19.38
CA LEU A 8 11.65 -5.98 -19.87
C LEU A 8 12.42 -6.57 -18.70
N ASN A 9 12.36 -7.88 -18.53
CA ASN A 9 13.18 -8.62 -17.58
C ASN A 9 13.81 -9.83 -18.29
N ARG A 10 15.14 -10.02 -18.16
CA ARG A 10 15.90 -11.09 -18.82
C ARG A 10 15.54 -11.26 -20.32
N ALA A 11 15.52 -10.15 -21.06
CA ALA A 11 15.16 -10.08 -22.48
C ALA A 11 13.75 -10.58 -22.84
N ARG A 12 12.83 -10.65 -21.86
CA ARG A 12 11.41 -10.96 -22.08
C ARG A 12 10.54 -9.79 -21.65
N VAL A 13 9.49 -9.52 -22.43
CA VAL A 13 8.46 -8.55 -22.05
C VAL A 13 7.60 -9.18 -20.96
N VAL A 14 7.67 -8.61 -19.75
CA VAL A 14 6.86 -9.07 -18.61
C VAL A 14 5.61 -8.22 -18.42
N ILE A 15 5.62 -6.95 -18.88
CA ILE A 15 4.47 -6.04 -18.84
C ILE A 15 4.44 -5.20 -20.11
N ASN A 16 3.24 -4.98 -20.64
CA ASN A 16 2.96 -4.09 -21.77
C ASN A 16 1.55 -3.49 -21.64
N ASP A 17 1.42 -2.43 -20.84
CA ASP A 17 0.12 -1.78 -20.55
C ASP A 17 0.28 -0.28 -20.26
N THR A 18 -0.80 0.41 -19.94
CA THR A 18 -0.81 1.79 -19.47
C THR A 18 -0.27 1.88 -18.03
N PRO A 19 0.38 2.99 -17.63
CA PRO A 19 0.89 3.15 -16.27
C PRO A 19 -0.16 2.84 -15.18
N LYS A 20 -1.41 3.28 -15.39
CA LYS A 20 -2.52 3.06 -14.44
C LYS A 20 -2.91 1.59 -14.28
N GLN A 21 -2.90 0.83 -15.38
CA GLN A 21 -3.22 -0.60 -15.32
C GLN A 21 -2.08 -1.39 -14.68
N VAL A 22 -0.83 -0.98 -14.96
CA VAL A 22 0.35 -1.56 -14.32
C VAL A 22 0.29 -1.37 -12.81
N THR A 23 0.10 -0.14 -12.32
CA THR A 23 0.03 0.12 -10.86
C THR A 23 -1.15 -0.58 -10.17
N ARG A 24 -2.34 -0.61 -10.79
CA ARG A 24 -3.51 -1.31 -10.25
C ARG A 24 -3.35 -2.83 -10.15
N SER A 25 -2.56 -3.42 -11.03
CA SER A 25 -2.33 -4.87 -11.00
C SER A 25 -1.45 -5.30 -9.83
N PHE A 26 -0.79 -4.35 -9.18
CA PHE A 26 0.04 -4.59 -8.00
C PHE A 26 -0.77 -4.41 -6.74
N ARG A 27 -0.69 -5.42 -5.87
CA ARG A 27 -1.65 -5.57 -4.78
C ARG A 27 -1.39 -4.66 -3.60
N LYS A 28 -0.17 -4.14 -3.40
CA LYS A 28 0.20 -3.41 -2.19
C LYS A 28 -0.15 -1.92 -2.32
N HIS A 29 -1.22 -1.51 -1.63
CA HIS A 29 -1.56 -0.11 -1.40
C HIS A 29 -0.99 0.36 -0.07
N ARG A 30 -0.81 1.68 0.06
CA ARG A 30 -0.41 2.31 1.32
C ARG A 30 -1.58 3.09 1.89
N VAL A 31 -2.00 2.72 3.09
CA VAL A 31 -2.96 3.50 3.88
C VAL A 31 -2.17 4.33 4.88
N LYS A 32 -2.16 5.65 4.69
CA LYS A 32 -1.51 6.60 5.58
C LYS A 32 -2.54 7.23 6.49
N LEU A 33 -2.29 7.18 7.80
CA LEU A 33 -3.14 7.71 8.85
C LEU A 33 -2.37 8.75 9.65
N VAL A 34 -2.95 9.92 9.87
CA VAL A 34 -2.44 10.88 10.86
C VAL A 34 -3.14 10.59 12.18
N ALA A 35 -2.49 9.80 13.03
CA ALA A 35 -3.04 9.33 14.29
C ALA A 35 -2.51 10.19 15.44
N ALA A 36 -3.40 10.95 16.10
CA ALA A 36 -3.01 11.81 17.21
C ALA A 36 -2.67 11.03 18.49
N HIS A 37 -3.39 9.93 18.78
CA HIS A 37 -3.31 9.26 20.10
C HIS A 37 -3.45 7.72 20.07
N SER A 38 -3.52 7.09 18.90
CA SER A 38 -3.93 5.68 18.74
C SER A 38 -2.86 4.78 18.12
N ALA A 39 -1.61 5.22 18.08
CA ALA A 39 -0.55 4.55 17.31
C ALA A 39 -0.27 3.11 17.76
N ASP A 40 -0.36 2.83 19.06
CA ASP A 40 -0.10 1.50 19.60
C ASP A 40 -1.28 0.54 19.30
N THR A 41 -2.51 1.05 19.32
CA THR A 41 -3.70 0.30 18.90
C THR A 41 -3.65 -0.04 17.41
N VAL A 42 -3.21 0.90 16.57
CA VAL A 42 -3.00 0.65 15.13
C VAL A 42 -1.96 -0.45 14.93
N ALA A 43 -0.84 -0.40 15.67
CA ALA A 43 0.20 -1.42 15.60
C ALA A 43 -0.32 -2.81 16.01
N GLU A 44 -1.18 -2.88 17.02
CA GLU A 44 -1.82 -4.12 17.46
C GLU A 44 -2.72 -4.72 16.36
N VAL A 45 -3.56 -3.90 15.74
CA VAL A 45 -4.44 -4.32 14.62
C VAL A 45 -3.60 -4.83 13.46
N CYS A 46 -2.55 -4.11 13.07
CA CYS A 46 -1.64 -4.53 12.01
C CYS A 46 -0.93 -5.85 12.34
N ARG A 47 -0.46 -6.03 13.57
CA ARG A 47 0.20 -7.26 14.02
C ARG A 47 -0.73 -8.47 13.89
N ARG A 48 -1.99 -8.34 14.32
CA ARG A 48 -3.00 -9.41 14.22
C ARG A 48 -3.29 -9.83 12.77
N ARG A 49 -3.16 -8.89 11.83
CA ARG A 49 -3.45 -9.10 10.41
C ARG A 49 -2.18 -9.42 9.59
N GLU A 50 -1.02 -9.56 10.25
CA GLU A 50 0.29 -9.74 9.63
C GLU A 50 0.62 -8.65 8.58
N LEU A 51 0.20 -7.42 8.86
CA LEU A 51 0.44 -6.28 7.99
C LEU A 51 1.72 -5.54 8.37
N THR A 52 2.46 -5.11 7.35
CA THR A 52 3.63 -4.24 7.54
C THR A 52 3.14 -2.83 7.87
N LEU A 53 3.62 -2.29 9.00
CA LEU A 53 3.42 -0.89 9.35
C LEU A 53 4.75 -0.13 9.39
N ARG A 54 4.69 1.15 9.06
CA ARG A 54 5.79 2.11 9.23
C ARG A 54 5.26 3.28 10.03
N ARG A 55 5.89 3.56 11.17
CA ARG A 55 5.54 4.67 12.05
C ARG A 55 6.48 5.84 11.77
N GLU A 56 5.92 6.98 11.45
CA GLU A 56 6.60 8.27 11.34
C GLU A 56 6.26 9.12 12.59
N ALA A 57 6.86 10.30 12.71
CA ALA A 57 6.68 11.18 13.87
C ALA A 57 5.21 11.55 14.13
N THR A 58 4.41 11.72 13.08
CA THR A 58 3.01 12.18 13.14
C THR A 58 2.05 11.29 12.36
N SER A 59 2.55 10.25 11.69
CA SER A 59 1.72 9.44 10.80
C SER A 59 2.10 7.96 10.87
N ILE A 60 1.18 7.11 10.43
CA ILE A 60 1.37 5.67 10.33
C ILE A 60 0.99 5.27 8.92
N THR A 61 1.90 4.58 8.24
CA THR A 61 1.67 4.03 6.91
C THR A 61 1.56 2.51 7.01
N ILE A 62 0.49 1.94 6.46
CA ILE A 62 0.19 0.51 6.49
C ILE A 62 0.18 -0.01 5.06
N ASP A 63 1.00 -1.02 4.80
CA ASP A 63 0.97 -1.73 3.51
C ASP A 63 -0.16 -2.77 3.56
N VAL A 64 -1.15 -2.63 2.68
CA VAL A 64 -2.35 -3.49 2.66
C VAL A 64 -2.78 -3.81 1.23
N ALA A 65 -3.37 -4.99 1.03
CA ALA A 65 -3.92 -5.37 -0.26
C ALA A 65 -5.17 -4.53 -0.61
N HIS A 66 -5.36 -4.17 -1.88
CA HIS A 66 -6.50 -3.32 -2.32
C HIS A 66 -7.85 -3.82 -1.81
N ASP A 67 -8.10 -5.10 -1.99
CA ASP A 67 -9.31 -5.83 -1.60
C ASP A 67 -9.50 -5.92 -0.08
N ARG A 68 -8.43 -5.69 0.70
CA ARG A 68 -8.43 -5.75 2.17
C ARG A 68 -8.44 -4.39 2.85
N ILE A 69 -8.42 -3.29 2.08
CA ILE A 69 -8.48 -1.93 2.64
C ILE A 69 -9.76 -1.74 3.47
N ALA A 70 -10.91 -2.16 2.96
CA ALA A 70 -12.18 -2.00 3.65
C ALA A 70 -12.20 -2.75 5.00
N GLU A 71 -11.66 -3.97 5.04
CA GLU A 71 -11.53 -4.75 6.28
C GLU A 71 -10.59 -4.07 7.29
N LEU A 72 -9.47 -3.52 6.82
CA LEU A 72 -8.55 -2.78 7.67
C LEU A 72 -9.24 -1.58 8.32
N LEU A 73 -9.97 -0.78 7.53
CA LEU A 73 -10.68 0.38 8.06
C LEU A 73 -11.77 -0.01 9.07
N HIS A 74 -12.47 -1.13 8.82
CA HIS A 74 -13.44 -1.67 9.76
C HIS A 74 -12.79 -2.08 11.09
N ASP A 75 -11.66 -2.79 11.05
CA ASP A 75 -10.93 -3.20 12.25
C ASP A 75 -10.42 -2.02 13.07
N LEU A 76 -9.92 -0.97 12.39
CA LEU A 76 -9.45 0.25 13.03
C LEU A 76 -10.61 0.96 13.74
N ALA A 77 -11.77 1.05 13.08
CA ALA A 77 -12.98 1.62 13.67
C ALA A 77 -13.47 0.80 14.87
N ALA A 78 -13.49 -0.54 14.75
CA ALA A 78 -13.87 -1.45 15.84
C ALA A 78 -12.93 -1.36 17.06
N ALA A 79 -11.65 -1.03 16.83
CA ALA A 79 -10.66 -0.78 17.87
C ALA A 79 -10.69 0.67 18.41
N ALA A 80 -11.69 1.47 18.04
CA ALA A 80 -11.85 2.87 18.42
C ALA A 80 -10.64 3.76 18.06
N VAL A 81 -9.93 3.42 16.98
CA VAL A 81 -8.83 4.23 16.45
C VAL A 81 -9.39 5.52 15.88
N THR A 82 -8.96 6.66 16.43
CA THR A 82 -9.22 7.98 15.87
C THR A 82 -8.02 8.46 15.06
N TYR A 83 -8.28 9.11 13.93
CA TYR A 83 -7.29 9.76 13.08
C TYR A 83 -7.85 11.10 12.61
N THR A 84 -6.98 12.07 12.37
CA THR A 84 -7.37 13.39 11.85
C THR A 84 -7.34 13.45 10.34
N ASP A 85 -6.57 12.57 9.70
CA ASP A 85 -6.43 12.51 8.25
C ASP A 85 -6.14 11.08 7.78
N ILE A 86 -6.61 10.75 6.58
CA ILE A 86 -6.41 9.47 5.91
C ILE A 86 -6.12 9.68 4.43
N ALA A 87 -5.05 9.05 3.95
CA ALA A 87 -4.73 8.96 2.53
C ALA A 87 -4.56 7.49 2.13
N ILE A 88 -5.03 7.16 0.92
CA ILE A 88 -4.86 5.84 0.32
C ILE A 88 -4.11 6.04 -0.98
N ASP A 89 -2.84 5.63 -0.99
CA ASP A 89 -1.97 5.80 -2.13
C ASP A 89 -1.87 4.49 -2.93
N GLU A 90 -2.01 4.62 -4.25
CA GLU A 90 -1.65 3.54 -5.18
C GLU A 90 -0.13 3.40 -5.23
N PRO A 91 0.40 2.17 -5.44
CA PRO A 91 1.83 1.98 -5.61
C PRO A 91 2.33 2.75 -6.82
N SER A 92 3.53 3.31 -6.71
CA SER A 92 4.15 4.01 -7.84
C SER A 92 4.65 3.02 -8.89
N LEU A 93 4.83 3.48 -10.14
CA LEU A 93 5.40 2.64 -11.19
C LEU A 93 6.82 2.14 -10.86
N GLU A 94 7.59 2.94 -10.13
CA GLU A 94 8.93 2.58 -9.68
C GLU A 94 8.88 1.45 -8.65
N GLU A 95 7.97 1.53 -7.68
CA GLU A 95 7.77 0.50 -6.67
C GLU A 95 7.34 -0.83 -7.32
N VAL A 96 6.44 -0.76 -8.31
CA VAL A 96 6.04 -1.89 -9.13
C VAL A 96 7.23 -2.52 -9.85
N PHE A 97 8.08 -1.71 -10.46
CA PHE A 97 9.27 -2.18 -11.16
C PHE A 97 10.24 -2.90 -10.22
N VAL A 98 10.52 -2.34 -9.04
CA VAL A 98 11.42 -2.94 -8.05
C VAL A 98 10.86 -4.28 -7.55
N ASP A 99 9.56 -4.37 -7.27
CA ASP A 99 8.93 -5.61 -6.82
C ASP A 99 8.99 -6.71 -7.91
N LEU A 100 8.83 -6.35 -9.19
CA LEU A 100 8.98 -7.27 -10.33
C LEU A 100 10.40 -7.80 -10.50
N VAL A 101 11.41 -6.95 -10.32
CA VAL A 101 12.81 -7.35 -10.51
C VAL A 101 13.28 -8.21 -9.33
N ASN A 102 12.84 -7.91 -8.11
CA ASN A 102 13.26 -8.63 -6.91
C ASN A 102 12.55 -9.98 -6.71
N ASN A 103 11.33 -10.16 -7.24
CA ASN A 103 10.54 -11.39 -7.10
C ASN A 103 10.53 -12.30 -8.35
N ALA A 104 11.45 -12.10 -9.32
CA ALA A 104 11.47 -12.82 -10.61
C ALA A 104 12.67 -13.77 -10.88
#